data_AF-E0S143-F1
#
_entry.id   AF-E0S143-F1
#
_cell.length_a   1.000
_cell.length_b   1.000
_cell.length_c   1.000
_cell.angle_alpha   90.00
_cell.angle_beta   90.00
_cell.angle_gamma   90.00
#
_symmetry.space_group_name_H-M   'P 1'
#
loop_
_entity.id
_entity.type
_entity.pdbx_description
1 polymer ?
#
loop_
_entity_poly.entity_id
_entity_poly.type
_entity_poly.pdbx_seq_one_letter_code
_entity_poly.pdbx_strand_id
1 'polypeptide(L)'
;MQSPSIVHQPQEILRMAITNDNMLTLLNIMHLMEADQIETALSDAFEALLKEVSASSGGIWLKSPDTMHIYSIVSVGENNIAGFSIEYGQGIVGEISDGNKELFIADTGGDSRFPGGKDDITGNVVKNVLLFPMILRSQTIGCVEIFDKADAAYTEDEMALMKSFAALVAMNIDERGYVYNTNTDRKVVMSLRNIIKDYPSGQEVAHILKGVDLDIYENEFLVILGESGCGKTTLLNIIGGMDSASSGEIFFDGKDFSKPTEKELIDYRRDDVGFIFQSYNLMPNLTALENVKFIAEICKNPAEPEKALDMVGLSNRAGNYPSMMSGGQQQRVSIARAIVKRPRIILADEPTAALDFATGQEVLELIENLISKKITTVVMVTHNAEIAKMANRVVRVKNGKISSIRVNAWPMHASELSW
;
A
#
# COMPACT_ATOMS: atom_id res chain seq x y z
N MET A 1 -45.40 7.97 -25.99
CA MET A 1 -44.41 7.54 -27.01
C MET A 1 -43.12 7.27 -26.29
N GLN A 2 -42.78 5.99 -26.13
CA GLN A 2 -41.55 5.53 -25.49
C GLN A 2 -40.41 5.65 -26.51
N SER A 3 -39.33 6.29 -26.11
CA SER A 3 -38.04 6.36 -26.82
C SER A 3 -37.26 5.05 -26.61
N PRO A 4 -36.57 4.52 -27.63
CA PRO A 4 -35.95 3.20 -27.56
C PRO A 4 -34.69 3.25 -26.70
N SER A 5 -34.68 2.40 -25.66
CA SER A 5 -33.51 2.01 -24.88
C SER A 5 -32.52 1.27 -25.78
N ILE A 6 -31.35 1.87 -26.03
CA ILE A 6 -30.21 1.20 -26.66
C ILE A 6 -29.56 0.33 -25.59
N VAL A 7 -30.10 -0.88 -25.42
CA VAL A 7 -29.43 -1.98 -24.73
C VAL A 7 -28.49 -2.59 -25.77
N HIS A 8 -27.20 -2.29 -25.70
CA HIS A 8 -26.20 -3.08 -26.43
C HIS A 8 -26.18 -4.48 -25.79
N GLN A 9 -26.74 -5.47 -26.49
CA GLN A 9 -26.73 -6.87 -26.03
C GLN A 9 -25.30 -7.45 -26.14
N PRO A 10 -24.88 -8.33 -25.21
CA PRO A 10 -23.63 -9.09 -25.30
C PRO A 10 -23.44 -9.87 -26.62
N GLN A 11 -24.55 -10.12 -27.33
CA GLN A 11 -24.59 -10.86 -28.59
C GLN A 11 -23.86 -10.19 -29.76
N GLU A 12 -23.67 -8.86 -29.75
CA GLU A 12 -22.89 -8.19 -30.81
C GLU A 12 -21.37 -8.30 -30.59
N ILE A 13 -20.90 -8.36 -29.34
CA ILE A 13 -19.49 -8.63 -29.01
C ILE A 13 -19.13 -10.06 -29.46
N LEU A 14 -20.05 -11.01 -29.25
CA LEU A 14 -19.98 -12.40 -29.70
C LEU A 14 -19.89 -12.59 -31.23
N ARG A 15 -20.16 -11.56 -32.04
CA ARG A 15 -20.09 -11.64 -33.50
C ARG A 15 -18.74 -11.25 -34.09
N MET A 16 -17.86 -10.59 -33.35
CA MET A 16 -16.62 -10.02 -33.88
C MET A 16 -15.37 -10.88 -33.70
N ALA A 17 -15.49 -12.03 -33.06
CA ALA A 17 -14.50 -13.09 -33.08
C ALA A 17 -15.32 -14.39 -33.06
N ILE A 18 -14.87 -15.52 -33.60
CA ILE A 18 -14.36 -16.59 -32.73
C ILE A 18 -14.25 -17.86 -33.59
N THR A 19 -13.08 -18.50 -33.57
CA THR A 19 -12.89 -19.93 -33.84
C THR A 19 -13.51 -20.75 -32.69
N ASN A 20 -14.08 -21.93 -32.93
CA ASN A 20 -14.88 -22.68 -31.92
C ASN A 20 -14.26 -22.78 -30.50
N ASP A 21 -12.94 -22.80 -30.37
CA ASP A 21 -12.25 -22.88 -29.07
C ASP A 21 -12.36 -21.58 -28.25
N ASN A 22 -12.22 -20.41 -28.88
CA ASN A 22 -12.37 -19.10 -28.22
C ASN A 22 -13.80 -18.88 -27.67
N MET A 23 -14.83 -19.55 -28.22
CA MET A 23 -16.22 -19.47 -27.73
C MET A 23 -16.32 -20.10 -26.34
N LEU A 24 -15.70 -21.26 -26.16
CA LEU A 24 -15.79 -22.03 -24.93
C LEU A 24 -15.08 -21.31 -23.80
N THR A 25 -13.92 -20.73 -24.09
CA THR A 25 -13.15 -19.92 -23.14
C THR A 25 -13.93 -18.68 -22.70
N LEU A 26 -14.56 -17.96 -23.63
CA LEU A 26 -15.39 -16.80 -23.29
C LEU A 26 -16.60 -17.18 -22.44
N LEU A 27 -17.27 -18.30 -22.73
CA LEU A 27 -18.39 -18.79 -21.91
C LEU A 27 -17.94 -19.13 -20.48
N ASN A 28 -16.77 -19.75 -20.34
CA ASN A 28 -16.19 -20.03 -19.02
C ASN A 28 -15.86 -18.75 -18.25
N ILE A 29 -15.22 -17.78 -18.90
CA ILE A 29 -14.92 -16.46 -18.34
C ILE A 29 -16.19 -15.76 -17.88
N MET A 30 -17.25 -15.77 -18.69
CA MET A 30 -18.53 -15.17 -18.32
C MET A 30 -19.13 -15.81 -17.07
N HIS A 31 -19.05 -17.14 -16.93
CA HIS A 31 -19.54 -17.83 -15.74
C HIS A 31 -18.73 -17.50 -14.49
N LEU A 32 -17.40 -17.41 -14.59
CA LEU A 32 -16.54 -16.96 -13.47
C LEU A 32 -16.90 -15.53 -13.03
N MET A 33 -17.25 -14.68 -13.98
CA MET A 33 -17.69 -13.30 -13.73
C MET A 33 -19.06 -13.17 -13.04
N GLU A 34 -19.77 -14.28 -12.75
CA GLU A 34 -21.04 -14.30 -12.00
C GLU A 34 -20.84 -14.35 -10.47
N ALA A 35 -19.61 -14.56 -9.96
CA ALA A 35 -19.36 -14.68 -8.52
C ALA A 35 -19.75 -13.41 -7.73
N ASP A 36 -20.14 -13.57 -6.45
CA ASP A 36 -20.71 -12.47 -5.63
C ASP A 36 -19.73 -11.30 -5.42
N GLN A 37 -18.45 -11.58 -5.22
CA GLN A 37 -17.40 -10.56 -5.06
C GLN A 37 -16.75 -10.27 -6.41
N ILE A 38 -16.84 -9.01 -6.87
CA ILE A 38 -16.39 -8.64 -8.21
C ILE A 38 -14.88 -8.81 -8.37
N GLU A 39 -14.07 -8.49 -7.37
CA GLU A 39 -12.62 -8.61 -7.44
C GLU A 39 -12.19 -10.07 -7.58
N THR A 40 -12.82 -10.98 -6.82
CA THR A 40 -12.61 -12.43 -6.96
C THR A 40 -13.05 -12.91 -8.34
N ALA A 41 -14.24 -12.48 -8.79
CA ALA A 41 -14.78 -12.84 -10.11
C ALA A 41 -13.84 -12.41 -11.25
N LEU A 42 -13.33 -11.19 -11.18
CA LEU A 42 -12.38 -10.64 -12.15
C LEU A 42 -11.02 -11.31 -12.07
N SER A 43 -10.54 -11.66 -10.87
CA SER A 43 -9.29 -12.40 -10.68
C SER A 43 -9.34 -13.77 -11.32
N ASP A 44 -10.36 -14.57 -11.00
CA ASP A 44 -10.51 -15.94 -11.52
C ASP A 44 -10.68 -15.93 -13.05
N ALA A 45 -11.48 -15.00 -13.56
CA ALA A 45 -11.70 -14.84 -15.00
C ALA A 45 -10.41 -14.41 -15.72
N PHE A 46 -9.59 -13.55 -15.11
CA PHE A 46 -8.34 -13.09 -15.68
C PHE A 46 -7.27 -14.19 -15.66
N GLU A 47 -7.19 -14.99 -14.59
CA GLU A 47 -6.30 -16.15 -14.53
C GLU A 47 -6.65 -17.18 -15.62
N ALA A 48 -7.94 -17.43 -15.85
CA ALA A 48 -8.41 -18.28 -16.94
C ALA A 48 -7.98 -17.77 -18.32
N LEU A 49 -8.06 -16.44 -18.55
CA LEU A 49 -7.59 -15.81 -19.78
C LEU A 49 -6.07 -15.99 -19.97
N LEU A 50 -5.27 -15.67 -18.96
CA LEU A 50 -3.81 -15.72 -19.05
C LEU A 50 -3.33 -17.14 -19.37
N LYS A 51 -3.97 -18.15 -18.77
CA LYS A 51 -3.71 -19.57 -19.06
C LYS A 51 -4.00 -19.92 -20.51
N GLU A 52 -5.12 -19.45 -21.07
CA GLU A 52 -5.49 -19.71 -22.46
C GLU A 52 -4.47 -19.10 -23.42
N VAL A 53 -4.09 -17.84 -23.21
CA VAL A 53 -3.15 -17.14 -24.11
C VAL A 53 -1.68 -17.43 -23.80
N SER A 54 -1.40 -18.29 -22.82
CA SER A 54 -0.05 -18.65 -22.36
C SER A 54 0.79 -17.43 -21.95
N ALA A 55 0.13 -16.45 -21.32
CA ALA A 55 0.77 -15.29 -20.71
C ALA A 55 1.18 -15.59 -19.28
N SER A 56 2.29 -15.02 -18.84
CA SER A 56 2.85 -15.28 -17.51
C SER A 56 2.22 -14.45 -16.39
N SER A 57 1.78 -13.23 -16.71
CA SER A 57 1.28 -12.28 -15.72
C SER A 57 0.51 -11.12 -16.36
N GLY A 58 -0.15 -10.32 -15.52
CA GLY A 58 -0.80 -9.09 -15.93
C GLY A 58 -1.65 -8.49 -14.83
N GLY A 59 -2.44 -7.49 -15.18
CA GLY A 59 -3.41 -6.89 -14.28
C GLY A 59 -4.60 -6.22 -14.97
N ILE A 60 -5.67 -6.01 -14.20
CA ILE A 60 -6.81 -5.18 -14.61
C ILE A 60 -6.70 -3.86 -13.87
N TRP A 61 -6.75 -2.76 -14.61
CA TRP A 61 -6.53 -1.41 -14.12
C TRP A 61 -7.79 -0.56 -14.28
N LEU A 62 -8.26 0.09 -13.22
CA LEU A 62 -9.47 0.91 -13.22
C LEU A 62 -9.18 2.36 -12.83
N LYS A 63 -9.69 3.31 -13.61
CA LYS A 63 -9.59 4.75 -13.33
C LYS A 63 -10.45 5.10 -12.11
N SER A 64 -9.89 5.88 -11.20
CA SER A 64 -10.65 6.61 -10.18
C SER A 64 -10.63 8.11 -10.49
N PRO A 65 -11.74 8.68 -10.99
CA PRO A 65 -11.84 10.11 -11.27
C PRO A 65 -11.58 10.99 -10.04
N ASP A 66 -11.92 10.49 -8.85
CA ASP A 66 -11.81 11.24 -7.60
C ASP A 66 -10.36 11.48 -7.19
N THR A 67 -9.48 10.51 -7.45
CA THR A 67 -8.06 10.60 -7.07
C THR A 67 -7.15 10.96 -8.23
N MET A 68 -7.65 11.05 -9.47
CA MET A 68 -6.84 11.25 -10.69
C MET A 68 -5.76 10.17 -10.88
N HIS A 69 -6.06 8.96 -10.42
CA HIS A 69 -5.19 7.79 -10.54
C HIS A 69 -5.91 6.61 -11.21
N ILE A 70 -5.13 5.72 -11.81
CA ILE A 70 -5.56 4.42 -12.30
C ILE A 70 -5.01 3.34 -11.36
N TYR A 71 -5.87 2.42 -10.90
CA TYR A 71 -5.55 1.41 -9.89
C TYR A 71 -5.61 0.02 -10.48
N SER A 72 -4.59 -0.79 -10.26
CA SER A 72 -4.68 -2.22 -10.51
C SER A 72 -5.63 -2.82 -9.49
N ILE A 73 -6.77 -3.34 -9.94
CA ILE A 73 -7.79 -3.96 -9.09
C ILE A 73 -7.62 -5.48 -9.02
N VAL A 74 -6.92 -6.05 -10.01
CA VAL A 74 -6.57 -7.47 -10.11
C VAL A 74 -5.14 -7.58 -10.60
N SER A 75 -4.41 -8.56 -10.08
CA SER A 75 -3.09 -8.96 -10.55
C SER A 75 -2.95 -10.47 -10.48
N VAL A 76 -2.35 -11.04 -11.51
CA VAL A 76 -2.02 -12.48 -11.58
C VAL A 76 -0.57 -12.61 -12.05
N GLY A 77 0.23 -13.46 -11.39
CA GLY A 77 1.65 -13.67 -11.69
C GLY A 77 2.55 -13.68 -10.45
N GLU A 78 3.87 -13.80 -10.65
CA GLU A 78 4.87 -13.90 -9.56
C GLU A 78 4.87 -12.71 -8.59
N ASN A 79 4.38 -11.53 -9.02
CA ASN A 79 4.25 -10.36 -8.15
C ASN A 79 2.83 -9.79 -8.24
N ASN A 80 2.16 -9.71 -7.09
CA ASN A 80 0.83 -9.13 -6.97
C ASN A 80 0.89 -7.60 -7.05
N ILE A 81 0.48 -7.06 -8.20
CA ILE A 81 0.30 -5.62 -8.43
C ILE A 81 -1.09 -5.08 -8.08
N ALA A 82 -1.98 -5.87 -7.49
CA ALA A 82 -3.27 -5.37 -7.05
C ALA A 82 -3.10 -4.28 -5.98
N GLY A 83 -3.92 -3.24 -6.08
CA GLY A 83 -3.84 -1.99 -5.34
C GLY A 83 -2.83 -0.97 -5.88
N PHE A 84 -1.86 -1.33 -6.75
CA PHE A 84 -0.94 -0.33 -7.31
C PHE A 84 -1.69 0.76 -8.04
N SER A 85 -1.19 1.99 -7.95
CA SER A 85 -1.79 3.15 -8.59
C SER A 85 -0.76 3.99 -9.30
N ILE A 86 -1.16 4.55 -10.43
CA ILE A 86 -0.35 5.50 -11.20
C ILE A 86 -1.21 6.73 -11.49
N GLU A 87 -0.61 7.92 -11.46
CA GLU A 87 -1.29 9.14 -11.90
C GLU A 87 -1.67 9.06 -13.38
N TYR A 88 -2.74 9.74 -13.78
CA TYR A 88 -3.08 9.85 -15.20
C TYR A 88 -1.93 10.44 -16.02
N GLY A 89 -1.72 9.90 -17.20
CA GLY A 89 -0.61 10.27 -18.09
C GLY A 89 0.79 9.86 -17.61
N GLN A 90 0.93 9.20 -16.46
CA GLN A 90 2.21 8.62 -16.04
C GLN A 90 2.28 7.12 -16.38
N GLY A 91 3.43 6.68 -16.87
CA GLY A 91 3.63 5.30 -17.30
C GLY A 91 2.68 4.90 -18.44
N ILE A 92 2.84 3.68 -18.94
CA ILE A 92 2.09 3.22 -20.11
C ILE A 92 0.62 3.00 -19.80
N VAL A 93 0.32 2.46 -18.61
CA VAL A 93 -1.05 2.28 -18.11
C VAL A 93 -1.76 3.63 -17.98
N GLY A 94 -1.09 4.65 -17.43
CA GLY A 94 -1.66 6.00 -17.31
C GLY A 94 -1.88 6.68 -18.66
N GLU A 95 -0.98 6.51 -19.63
CA GLU A 95 -1.14 7.02 -21.01
C GLU A 95 -2.35 6.40 -21.73
N ILE A 96 -2.52 5.08 -21.64
CA ILE A 96 -3.63 4.38 -22.29
C ILE A 96 -4.95 4.69 -21.61
N SER A 97 -4.96 4.92 -20.30
CA SER A 97 -6.16 5.32 -19.60
C SER A 97 -6.79 6.60 -20.16
N ASP A 98 -6.01 7.45 -20.82
CA ASP A 98 -6.47 8.69 -21.46
C ASP A 98 -6.70 8.55 -22.98
N GLY A 99 -6.44 7.37 -23.54
CA GLY A 99 -6.62 7.04 -24.96
C GLY A 99 -7.62 5.91 -25.21
N ASN A 100 -8.11 5.81 -26.45
CA ASN A 100 -8.97 4.71 -26.90
C ASN A 100 -8.21 3.70 -27.79
N LYS A 101 -6.87 3.65 -27.66
CA LYS A 101 -6.01 2.83 -28.52
C LYS A 101 -5.35 1.73 -27.71
N GLU A 102 -5.39 0.53 -28.29
CA GLU A 102 -4.58 -0.59 -27.86
C GLU A 102 -3.09 -0.26 -28.04
N LEU A 103 -2.26 -0.79 -27.15
CA LEU A 103 -0.81 -0.67 -27.27
C LEU A 103 -0.17 -2.05 -27.22
N PHE A 104 0.80 -2.25 -28.11
CA PHE A 104 1.64 -3.42 -28.13
C PHE A 104 3.10 -3.01 -28.17
N ILE A 105 3.88 -3.51 -27.23
CA ILE A 105 5.32 -3.34 -27.16
C ILE A 105 5.93 -4.74 -27.25
N ALA A 106 6.50 -5.05 -28.43
CA ALA A 106 7.05 -6.37 -28.73
C ALA A 106 8.41 -6.63 -28.07
N ASP A 107 9.17 -5.57 -27.80
CA ASP A 107 10.46 -5.61 -27.12
C ASP A 107 10.60 -4.38 -26.23
N THR A 108 10.39 -4.59 -24.93
CA THR A 108 10.56 -3.57 -23.88
C THR A 108 12.02 -3.16 -23.70
N GLY A 109 13.00 -4.02 -24.01
CA GLY A 109 14.43 -3.73 -23.83
C GLY A 109 14.91 -2.58 -24.71
N GLY A 110 14.22 -2.34 -25.84
CA GLY A 110 14.46 -1.21 -26.73
C GLY A 110 13.53 0.00 -26.50
N ASP A 111 12.56 -0.09 -25.60
CA ASP A 111 11.59 0.99 -25.34
C ASP A 111 12.07 1.88 -24.19
N SER A 112 12.13 3.19 -24.43
CA SER A 112 12.60 4.16 -23.43
C SER A 112 11.74 4.21 -22.16
N ARG A 113 10.51 3.68 -22.21
CA ARG A 113 9.58 3.57 -21.09
C ARG A 113 9.83 2.35 -20.20
N PHE A 114 10.72 1.43 -20.60
CA PHE A 114 11.17 0.30 -19.78
C PHE A 114 12.70 0.31 -19.68
N PRO A 115 13.31 1.17 -18.83
CA PRO A 115 14.76 1.24 -18.71
C PRO A 115 15.38 -0.11 -18.33
N GLY A 116 16.12 -0.73 -19.27
CA GLY A 116 16.70 -2.06 -19.08
C GLY A 116 15.69 -3.20 -19.19
N GLY A 117 14.57 -2.98 -19.87
CA GLY A 117 13.46 -3.94 -20.02
C GLY A 117 12.65 -4.11 -18.73
N LYS A 118 12.82 -3.23 -17.75
CA LYS A 118 12.17 -3.36 -16.45
C LYS A 118 10.87 -2.58 -16.39
N ASP A 119 9.84 -3.22 -15.89
CA ASP A 119 8.59 -2.55 -15.53
C ASP A 119 8.82 -1.62 -14.33
N ASP A 120 8.39 -0.37 -14.45
CA ASP A 120 8.64 0.68 -13.46
C ASP A 120 7.89 0.42 -12.13
N ILE A 121 6.87 -0.45 -12.17
CA ILE A 121 5.96 -0.74 -11.07
C ILE A 121 6.52 -1.88 -10.20
N THR A 122 6.97 -2.97 -10.85
CA THR A 122 7.45 -4.20 -10.22
C THR A 122 8.97 -4.31 -10.17
N GLY A 123 9.69 -3.61 -11.05
CA GLY A 123 11.14 -3.74 -11.24
C GLY A 123 11.58 -5.01 -11.98
N ASN A 124 10.63 -5.82 -12.44
CA ASN A 124 10.88 -7.06 -13.15
C ASN A 124 11.26 -6.81 -14.59
N VAL A 125 12.14 -7.66 -15.14
CA VAL A 125 12.41 -7.66 -16.58
C VAL A 125 11.20 -8.28 -17.27
N VAL A 126 10.47 -7.44 -17.98
CA VAL A 126 9.39 -7.84 -18.88
C VAL A 126 9.97 -7.85 -20.30
N LYS A 127 9.56 -8.76 -21.17
CA LYS A 127 9.99 -8.81 -22.59
C LYS A 127 9.00 -8.13 -23.51
N ASN A 128 7.69 -8.35 -23.30
CA ASN A 128 6.62 -7.75 -24.10
C ASN A 128 5.40 -7.39 -23.25
N VAL A 129 4.65 -6.40 -23.74
CA VAL A 129 3.48 -5.83 -23.07
C VAL A 129 2.35 -5.61 -24.06
N LEU A 130 1.15 -6.04 -23.69
CA LEU A 130 -0.10 -5.71 -24.35
C LEU A 130 -1.03 -4.96 -23.40
N LEU A 131 -1.67 -3.91 -23.89
CA LEU A 131 -2.70 -3.20 -23.15
C LEU A 131 -3.95 -3.00 -24.00
N PHE A 132 -5.08 -3.41 -23.45
CA PHE A 132 -6.39 -3.29 -24.05
C PHE A 132 -7.25 -2.30 -23.25
N PRO A 133 -7.68 -1.16 -23.82
CA PRO A 133 -8.51 -0.21 -23.12
C PRO A 133 -9.89 -0.81 -22.82
N MET A 134 -10.37 -0.61 -21.60
CA MET A 134 -11.74 -0.91 -21.19
C MET A 134 -12.60 0.31 -21.51
N ILE A 135 -13.45 0.20 -22.52
CA ILE A 135 -14.22 1.33 -23.06
C ILE A 135 -15.70 1.17 -22.70
N LEU A 136 -16.26 2.17 -22.03
CA LEU A 136 -17.67 2.26 -21.70
C LEU A 136 -18.22 3.61 -22.18
N ARG A 137 -19.30 3.59 -22.98
CA ARG A 137 -19.94 4.82 -23.50
C ARG A 137 -18.95 5.81 -24.15
N SER A 138 -18.01 5.27 -24.93
CA SER A 138 -16.93 6.02 -25.61
C SER A 138 -15.87 6.67 -24.70
N GLN A 139 -15.84 6.31 -23.41
CA GLN A 139 -14.80 6.71 -22.46
C GLN A 139 -13.99 5.50 -22.00
N THR A 140 -12.67 5.66 -21.89
CA THR A 140 -11.80 4.67 -21.26
C THR A 140 -11.96 4.75 -19.76
N ILE A 141 -12.46 3.67 -19.16
CA ILE A 141 -12.60 3.53 -17.70
C ILE A 141 -11.39 2.83 -17.08
N GLY A 142 -10.47 2.29 -17.89
CA GLY A 142 -9.32 1.54 -17.43
C GLY A 142 -8.67 0.75 -18.56
N CYS A 143 -7.82 -0.23 -18.22
CA CYS A 143 -7.25 -1.14 -19.21
C CYS A 143 -6.97 -2.53 -18.61
N VAL A 144 -6.86 -3.53 -19.48
CA VAL A 144 -6.30 -4.84 -19.16
C VAL A 144 -4.87 -4.86 -19.68
N GLU A 145 -3.91 -5.15 -18.80
CA GLU A 145 -2.49 -5.22 -19.10
C GLU A 145 -2.02 -6.67 -18.99
N ILE A 146 -1.27 -7.13 -19.99
CA ILE A 146 -0.81 -8.52 -20.09
C ILE A 146 0.68 -8.53 -20.45
N PHE A 147 1.44 -9.33 -19.73
CA PHE A 147 2.88 -9.44 -19.86
C PHE A 147 3.31 -10.83 -20.31
N ASP A 148 4.34 -10.84 -21.15
CA ASP A 148 5.20 -11.99 -21.43
C ASP A 148 4.46 -13.28 -21.75
N LYS A 149 4.30 -13.53 -23.06
CA LYS A 149 3.97 -14.86 -23.58
C LYS A 149 5.17 -15.78 -23.49
N ALA A 150 4.96 -17.02 -23.05
CA ALA A 150 6.03 -17.96 -22.73
C ALA A 150 7.07 -18.16 -23.87
N ASP A 151 6.63 -18.39 -25.12
CA ASP A 151 7.56 -18.73 -26.23
C ASP A 151 7.06 -18.38 -27.66
N ALA A 152 6.17 -17.39 -27.84
CA ALA A 152 5.70 -17.00 -29.19
C ALA A 152 5.20 -15.54 -29.24
N ALA A 153 4.93 -15.03 -30.45
CA ALA A 153 4.11 -13.84 -30.63
C ALA A 153 2.62 -14.20 -30.43
N TYR A 154 1.80 -13.23 -30.01
CA TYR A 154 0.36 -13.43 -29.93
C TYR A 154 -0.25 -13.58 -31.33
N THR A 155 -1.20 -14.51 -31.47
CA THR A 155 -1.96 -14.69 -32.71
C THR A 155 -3.11 -13.68 -32.81
N GLU A 156 -3.66 -13.49 -34.02
CA GLU A 156 -4.84 -12.62 -34.20
C GLU A 156 -6.04 -13.08 -33.36
N ASP A 157 -6.23 -14.40 -33.23
CA ASP A 157 -7.30 -15.00 -32.44
C ASP A 157 -7.12 -14.72 -30.94
N GLU A 158 -5.89 -14.78 -30.42
CA GLU A 158 -5.59 -14.45 -29.02
C GLU A 158 -5.78 -12.95 -28.75
N MET A 159 -5.37 -12.09 -29.68
CA MET A 159 -5.62 -10.64 -29.59
C MET A 159 -7.12 -10.34 -29.55
N ALA A 160 -7.91 -11.03 -30.37
CA ALA A 160 -9.37 -10.88 -30.38
C ALA A 160 -10.01 -11.37 -29.08
N LEU A 161 -9.50 -12.46 -28.49
CA LEU A 161 -9.94 -12.97 -27.19
C LEU A 161 -9.66 -11.97 -26.06
N MET A 162 -8.43 -11.46 -25.96
CA MET A 162 -8.04 -10.48 -24.94
C MET A 162 -8.83 -9.17 -25.06
N LYS A 163 -9.10 -8.71 -26.28
CA LYS A 163 -9.97 -7.56 -26.53
C LYS A 163 -11.41 -7.79 -26.08
N SER A 164 -11.94 -8.98 -26.38
CA SER A 164 -13.29 -9.38 -25.94
C SER A 164 -13.37 -9.45 -24.41
N PHE A 165 -12.32 -9.95 -23.76
CA PHE A 165 -12.20 -9.95 -22.30
C PHE A 165 -12.24 -8.54 -21.72
N ALA A 166 -11.44 -7.60 -22.26
CA ALA A 166 -11.46 -6.21 -21.78
C ALA A 166 -12.85 -5.55 -21.88
N ALA A 167 -13.61 -5.87 -22.95
CA ALA A 167 -14.98 -5.41 -23.09
C ALA A 167 -15.93 -6.04 -22.05
N LEU A 168 -15.78 -7.35 -21.77
CA LEU A 168 -16.57 -8.05 -20.75
C LEU A 168 -16.31 -7.50 -19.35
N VAL A 169 -15.04 -7.25 -19.00
CA VAL A 169 -14.68 -6.63 -17.72
C VAL A 169 -15.33 -5.25 -17.59
N ALA A 170 -15.25 -4.42 -18.65
CA ALA A 170 -15.87 -3.10 -18.64
C ALA A 170 -17.38 -3.15 -18.41
N MET A 171 -18.07 -4.09 -19.05
CA MET A 171 -19.51 -4.33 -18.86
C MET A 171 -19.82 -4.80 -17.44
N ASN A 172 -19.07 -5.78 -16.91
CA ASN A 172 -19.29 -6.32 -15.58
C ASN A 172 -19.12 -5.25 -14.48
N ILE A 173 -18.15 -4.36 -14.63
CA ILE A 173 -17.93 -3.21 -13.74
C ILE A 173 -19.11 -2.22 -13.80
N ASP A 174 -19.62 -1.87 -15.00
CA ASP A 174 -20.78 -0.97 -15.15
C ASP A 174 -22.06 -1.60 -14.56
N GLU A 175 -22.34 -2.87 -14.88
CA GLU A 175 -23.54 -3.57 -14.40
C GLU A 175 -23.60 -3.68 -12.87
N ARG A 176 -22.44 -3.90 -12.23
CA ARG A 176 -22.33 -3.99 -10.77
C ARG A 176 -22.18 -2.62 -10.10
N GLY A 177 -22.07 -1.54 -10.87
CA GLY A 177 -21.80 -0.20 -10.33
C GLY A 177 -20.51 -0.13 -9.51
N TYR A 178 -19.52 -0.95 -9.85
CA TYR A 178 -18.29 -1.06 -9.08
C TYR A 178 -17.44 0.19 -9.28
N VAL A 179 -17.16 0.87 -8.18
CA VAL A 179 -16.20 1.98 -8.13
C VAL A 179 -15.08 1.52 -7.22
N TYR A 180 -13.85 1.56 -7.74
CA TYR A 180 -12.69 1.29 -6.91
C TYR A 180 -12.52 2.43 -5.89
N ASN A 181 -13.00 2.21 -4.67
CA ASN A 181 -12.92 3.19 -3.61
C ASN A 181 -11.58 3.05 -2.88
N THR A 182 -10.76 4.09 -2.95
CA THR A 182 -9.44 4.17 -2.30
C THR A 182 -9.51 4.44 -0.80
N ASN A 183 -10.65 4.19 -0.16
CA ASN A 183 -10.96 4.52 1.23
C ASN A 183 -11.04 6.03 1.54
N THR A 184 -11.77 6.80 0.73
CA THR A 184 -12.00 8.23 1.01
C THR A 184 -12.90 8.52 2.21
N ASP A 185 -13.61 7.52 2.75
CA ASP A 185 -14.46 7.66 3.95
C ASP A 185 -13.74 7.40 5.28
N ARG A 186 -12.42 7.16 5.27
CA ARG A 186 -11.67 6.89 6.51
C ARG A 186 -11.46 8.17 7.30
N LYS A 187 -11.64 8.07 8.62
CA LYS A 187 -11.35 9.17 9.54
C LYS A 187 -9.86 9.50 9.51
N VAL A 188 -9.51 10.75 9.21
CA VAL A 188 -8.14 11.25 9.29
C VAL A 188 -7.77 11.49 10.77
N VAL A 189 -6.72 10.84 11.24
CA VAL A 189 -6.18 11.03 12.60
C VAL A 189 -5.19 12.19 12.61
N MET A 190 -4.34 12.29 11.60
CA MET A 190 -3.40 13.40 11.44
C MET A 190 -3.29 13.81 9.98
N SER A 191 -3.28 15.12 9.74
CA SER A 191 -3.16 15.72 8.41
C SER A 191 -1.98 16.68 8.41
N LEU A 192 -1.12 16.55 7.41
CA LEU A 192 0.06 17.37 7.20
C LEU A 192 -0.11 18.11 5.87
N ARG A 193 0.09 19.42 5.87
CA ARG A 193 -0.01 20.28 4.67
C ARG A 193 1.23 21.12 4.51
N ASN A 194 1.87 21.00 3.36
CA ASN A 194 3.08 21.73 2.96
C ASN A 194 4.17 21.77 4.04
N ILE A 195 4.47 20.62 4.65
CA ILE A 195 5.45 20.54 5.73
C ILE A 195 6.86 20.72 5.19
N ILE A 196 7.56 21.72 5.72
CA ILE A 196 8.96 22.03 5.42
C ILE A 196 9.76 21.89 6.71
N LYS A 197 10.94 21.30 6.60
CA LYS A 197 11.88 21.18 7.71
C LYS A 197 13.29 21.48 7.23
N ASP A 198 13.85 22.51 7.84
CA ASP A 198 15.17 23.03 7.60
C ASP A 198 16.00 22.93 8.89
N TYR A 199 17.25 22.48 8.79
CA TYR A 199 18.22 22.55 9.88
C TYR A 199 19.36 23.51 9.54
N PRO A 200 19.80 24.35 10.49
CA PRO A 200 21.04 25.11 10.34
C PRO A 200 22.23 24.16 10.20
N SER A 201 23.07 24.37 9.20
CA SER A 201 24.30 23.60 8.94
C SER A 201 25.47 24.56 8.73
N GLY A 202 25.98 25.11 9.83
CA GLY A 202 27.02 26.13 9.79
C GLY A 202 26.51 27.43 9.14
N GLN A 203 27.05 27.78 7.97
CA GLN A 203 26.61 28.95 7.18
C GLN A 203 25.53 28.59 6.14
N GLU A 204 25.23 27.30 5.94
CA GLU A 204 24.22 26.83 5.01
C GLU A 204 22.97 26.34 5.75
N VAL A 205 21.88 26.14 5.01
CA VAL A 205 20.64 25.56 5.51
C VAL A 205 20.42 24.21 4.82
N ALA A 206 20.32 23.14 5.61
CA ALA A 206 20.00 21.82 5.11
C ALA A 206 18.47 21.66 5.01
N HIS A 207 17.97 21.63 3.77
CA HIS A 207 16.55 21.45 3.47
C HIS A 207 16.16 19.98 3.46
N ILE A 208 15.63 19.48 4.58
CA ILE A 208 15.33 18.06 4.78
C ILE A 208 13.95 17.68 4.26
N LEU A 209 12.90 18.43 4.62
CA LEU A 209 11.56 18.27 4.07
C LEU A 209 11.19 19.51 3.26
N LYS A 210 10.65 19.32 2.07
CA LYS A 210 10.50 20.36 1.03
C LYS A 210 9.05 20.51 0.55
N GLY A 211 8.11 20.53 1.48
CA GLY A 211 6.68 20.59 1.20
C GLY A 211 6.09 19.19 1.10
N VAL A 212 5.81 18.59 2.25
CA VAL A 212 5.19 17.27 2.37
C VAL A 212 3.71 17.43 2.71
N ASP A 213 2.86 16.83 1.89
CA ASP A 213 1.41 16.70 2.11
C ASP A 213 1.07 15.23 2.39
N LEU A 214 0.52 14.93 3.57
CA LEU A 214 0.24 13.56 3.98
C LEU A 214 -0.94 13.49 4.94
N ASP A 215 -1.88 12.60 4.65
CA ASP A 215 -2.92 12.20 5.60
C ASP A 215 -2.65 10.82 6.19
N ILE A 216 -2.87 10.68 7.49
CA ILE A 216 -2.77 9.45 8.26
C ILE A 216 -4.18 9.10 8.75
N TYR A 217 -4.68 7.94 8.34
CA TYR A 217 -6.05 7.49 8.62
C TYR A 217 -6.12 6.53 9.80
N GLU A 218 -7.28 6.51 10.46
CA GLU A 218 -7.51 5.67 11.63
C GLU A 218 -7.47 4.18 11.28
N ASN A 219 -6.78 3.39 12.12
CA ASN A 219 -6.64 1.94 11.98
C ASN A 219 -5.97 1.48 10.68
N GLU A 220 -5.17 2.34 10.06
CA GLU A 220 -4.35 1.94 8.92
C GLU A 220 -2.93 1.54 9.33
N PHE A 221 -2.32 0.71 8.50
CA PHE A 221 -0.89 0.52 8.47
C PHE A 221 -0.26 1.28 7.31
N LEU A 222 0.43 2.36 7.64
CA LEU A 222 1.13 3.22 6.71
C LEU A 222 2.63 2.94 6.77
N VAL A 223 3.23 2.58 5.64
CA VAL A 223 4.69 2.48 5.50
C VAL A 223 5.22 3.69 4.75
N ILE A 224 6.21 4.36 5.32
CA ILE A 224 6.98 5.43 4.68
C ILE A 224 8.31 4.82 4.23
N LEU A 225 8.47 4.64 2.92
CA LEU A 225 9.60 3.98 2.29
C LEU A 225 10.52 4.99 1.61
N GLY A 226 11.83 4.75 1.63
CA GLY A 226 12.80 5.60 0.94
C GLY A 226 14.23 5.32 1.37
N GLU A 227 15.19 5.88 0.63
CA GLU A 227 16.62 5.72 0.91
C GLU A 227 17.03 6.37 2.25
N SER A 228 18.19 5.99 2.77
CA SER A 228 18.76 6.66 3.95
C SER A 228 18.99 8.15 3.67
N GLY A 229 18.68 9.00 4.64
CA GLY A 229 18.84 10.45 4.52
C GLY A 229 17.76 11.20 3.71
N CYS A 230 16.73 10.53 3.19
CA CYS A 230 15.69 11.23 2.42
C CYS A 230 14.65 12.01 3.26
N GLY A 231 14.75 11.96 4.60
CA GLY A 231 13.88 12.70 5.53
C GLY A 231 12.83 11.88 6.27
N LYS A 232 12.80 10.54 6.14
CA LYS A 232 11.80 9.65 6.79
C LYS A 232 11.73 9.83 8.31
N THR A 233 12.85 9.67 9.00
CA THR A 233 12.92 9.80 10.46
C THR A 233 12.57 11.22 10.90
N THR A 234 12.96 12.25 10.14
CA THR A 234 12.56 13.63 10.39
C THR A 234 11.04 13.81 10.29
N LEU A 235 10.41 13.26 9.25
CA LEU A 235 8.95 13.27 9.09
C LEU A 235 8.26 12.52 10.24
N LEU A 236 8.77 11.33 10.60
CA LEU A 236 8.25 10.55 11.73
C LEU A 236 8.34 11.31 13.06
N ASN A 237 9.48 11.98 13.31
CA ASN A 237 9.69 12.77 14.52
C ASN A 237 8.76 13.99 14.60
N ILE A 238 8.44 14.62 13.47
CA ILE A 238 7.45 15.70 13.40
C ILE A 238 6.05 15.15 13.70
N ILE A 239 5.66 14.04 13.06
CA ILE A 239 4.36 13.37 13.32
C ILE A 239 4.21 13.03 14.80
N GLY A 240 5.27 12.54 15.44
CA GLY A 240 5.23 12.17 16.86
C GLY A 240 5.52 13.29 17.85
N GLY A 241 5.65 14.53 17.40
CA GLY A 241 5.88 15.69 18.27
C GLY A 241 7.22 15.65 19.02
N MET A 242 8.24 14.99 18.46
CA MET A 242 9.63 15.03 18.95
C MET A 242 10.43 16.17 18.31
N ASP A 243 10.00 16.62 17.14
CA ASP A 243 10.55 17.78 16.45
C ASP A 243 9.39 18.63 15.90
N SER A 244 9.67 19.89 15.58
CA SER A 244 8.69 20.82 15.00
C SER A 244 9.01 21.09 13.54
N ALA A 245 7.99 21.23 12.70
CA ALA A 245 8.17 21.71 11.33
C ALA A 245 8.72 23.15 11.33
N SER A 246 9.52 23.51 10.33
CA SER A 246 9.94 24.90 10.10
C SER A 246 8.78 25.75 9.56
N SER A 247 7.93 25.15 8.73
CA SER A 247 6.67 25.73 8.26
C SER A 247 5.70 24.65 7.77
N GLY A 248 4.46 25.06 7.49
CA GLY A 248 3.37 24.18 7.08
C GLY A 248 2.31 24.07 8.18
N GLU A 249 1.30 23.25 7.93
CA GLU A 249 0.16 23.06 8.83
C GLU A 249 0.02 21.60 9.22
N ILE A 250 -0.25 21.34 10.50
CA ILE A 250 -0.50 20.01 11.05
C ILE A 250 -1.85 20.06 11.73
N PHE A 251 -2.72 19.11 11.43
CA PHE A 251 -4.00 18.93 12.12
C PHE A 251 -4.04 17.57 12.77
N PHE A 252 -4.40 17.50 14.05
CA PHE A 252 -4.59 16.26 14.78
C PHE A 252 -6.05 16.15 15.24
N ASP A 253 -6.74 15.09 14.81
CA ASP A 253 -8.19 14.88 15.02
C ASP A 253 -9.03 16.12 14.62
N GLY A 254 -8.64 16.74 13.49
CA GLY A 254 -9.27 17.94 12.94
C GLY A 254 -8.93 19.26 13.65
N LYS A 255 -8.08 19.25 14.69
CA LYS A 255 -7.64 20.46 15.41
C LYS A 255 -6.27 20.90 14.96
N ASP A 256 -6.06 22.21 14.85
CA ASP A 256 -4.74 22.78 14.52
C ASP A 256 -3.70 22.37 15.59
N PHE A 257 -2.63 21.76 15.12
CA PHE A 257 -1.48 21.30 15.87
C PHE A 257 -0.17 21.77 15.20
N SER A 258 -0.23 22.87 14.43
CA SER A 258 0.91 23.39 13.66
C SER A 258 1.95 24.09 14.54
N LYS A 259 1.51 24.66 15.67
CA LYS A 259 2.36 25.37 16.65
C LYS A 259 1.98 25.00 18.09
N PRO A 260 2.13 23.72 18.46
CA PRO A 260 1.73 23.27 19.78
C PRO A 260 2.65 23.88 20.85
N THR A 261 2.07 24.19 21.99
CA THR A 261 2.82 24.54 23.19
C THR A 261 3.56 23.32 23.73
N GLU A 262 4.57 23.52 24.57
CA GLU A 262 5.30 22.41 25.20
C GLU A 262 4.36 21.48 25.99
N LYS A 263 3.33 22.04 26.63
CA LYS A 263 2.33 21.26 27.35
C LYS A 263 1.51 20.37 26.41
N GLU A 264 1.07 20.90 25.28
CA GLU A 264 0.33 20.13 24.27
C GLU A 264 1.20 19.02 23.66
N LEU A 265 2.48 19.28 23.42
CA LEU A 265 3.43 18.27 22.97
C LEU A 265 3.62 17.16 24.02
N ILE A 266 3.75 17.51 25.30
CA ILE A 266 3.85 16.53 26.39
C ILE A 266 2.58 15.68 26.47
N ASP A 267 1.41 16.31 26.44
CA ASP A 267 0.13 15.62 26.52
C ASP A 267 -0.07 14.69 25.29
N TYR A 268 0.23 15.18 24.08
CA TYR A 268 0.18 14.39 22.84
C TYR A 268 1.09 13.15 22.88
N ARG A 269 2.37 13.33 23.26
CA ARG A 269 3.32 12.20 23.37
C ARG A 269 2.91 11.18 24.44
N ARG A 270 2.23 11.62 25.48
CA ARG A 270 1.85 10.76 26.62
C ARG A 270 0.55 10.00 26.34
N ASP A 271 -0.43 10.67 25.76
CA ASP A 271 -1.80 10.18 25.66
C ASP A 271 -2.11 9.58 24.27
N ASP A 272 -1.49 10.07 23.19
CA ASP A 272 -1.86 9.71 21.81
C ASP A 272 -0.80 8.91 21.04
N VAL A 273 0.49 9.04 21.40
CA VAL A 273 1.61 8.47 20.63
C VAL A 273 2.36 7.35 21.37
N GLY A 274 2.45 6.20 20.70
CA GLY A 274 3.39 5.12 21.03
C GLY A 274 4.60 5.18 20.11
N PHE A 275 5.82 5.02 20.64
CA PHE A 275 7.04 4.97 19.83
C PHE A 275 7.72 3.61 19.95
N ILE A 276 8.15 3.08 18.81
CA ILE A 276 8.96 1.89 18.67
C ILE A 276 10.25 2.32 17.96
N PHE A 277 11.38 2.24 18.65
CA PHE A 277 12.68 2.67 18.11
C PHE A 277 13.52 1.49 17.66
N GLN A 278 14.36 1.69 16.64
CA GLN A 278 15.35 0.71 16.18
C GLN A 278 16.26 0.17 17.30
N SER A 279 16.66 1.01 18.26
CA SER A 279 17.56 0.62 19.37
C SER A 279 16.83 0.23 20.66
N TYR A 280 15.54 -0.10 20.60
CA TYR A 280 14.65 -0.53 21.71
C TYR A 280 14.38 0.54 22.80
N ASN A 281 15.40 1.33 23.15
CA ASN A 281 15.41 2.39 24.18
C ASN A 281 14.81 1.95 25.52
N LEU A 282 15.08 0.70 25.94
CA LEU A 282 14.66 0.16 27.24
C LEU A 282 15.53 0.71 28.38
N MET A 283 14.94 0.85 29.57
CA MET A 283 15.68 1.17 30.78
C MET A 283 16.41 -0.09 31.27
N PRO A 284 17.75 -0.12 31.28
CA PRO A 284 18.53 -1.35 31.51
C PRO A 284 18.41 -1.90 32.93
N ASN A 285 18.10 -1.03 33.90
CA ASN A 285 17.99 -1.36 35.31
C ASN A 285 16.57 -1.74 35.75
N LEU A 286 15.62 -1.77 34.81
CA LEU A 286 14.25 -2.19 35.05
C LEU A 286 14.01 -3.51 34.34
N THR A 287 13.21 -4.39 34.94
CA THR A 287 12.69 -5.60 34.29
C THR A 287 11.77 -5.26 33.11
N ALA A 288 11.43 -6.24 32.28
CA ALA A 288 10.48 -6.08 31.19
C ALA A 288 9.13 -5.51 31.69
N LEU A 289 8.61 -6.03 32.81
CA LEU A 289 7.36 -5.55 33.40
C LEU A 289 7.50 -4.14 33.97
N GLU A 290 8.60 -3.82 34.63
CA GLU A 290 8.85 -2.48 35.17
C GLU A 290 9.01 -1.44 34.07
N ASN A 291 9.64 -1.79 32.95
CA ASN A 291 9.73 -0.94 31.77
C ASN A 291 8.34 -0.54 31.22
N VAL A 292 7.40 -1.49 31.21
CA VAL A 292 6.01 -1.26 30.77
C VAL A 292 5.21 -0.49 31.84
N LYS A 293 5.36 -0.87 33.12
CA LYS A 293 4.71 -0.21 34.27
C LYS A 293 5.07 1.26 34.37
N PHE A 294 6.35 1.60 34.20
CA PHE A 294 6.82 2.98 34.24
C PHE A 294 6.07 3.88 33.25
N ILE A 295 5.79 3.38 32.04
CA ILE A 295 5.00 4.11 31.04
C ILE A 295 3.52 4.16 31.43
N ALA A 296 2.96 3.07 31.96
CA ALA A 296 1.58 3.05 32.41
C ALA A 296 1.31 4.07 33.53
N GLU A 297 2.22 4.23 34.49
CA GLU A 297 2.09 5.13 35.64
C GLU A 297 1.98 6.62 35.25
N ILE A 298 2.55 7.00 34.12
CA ILE A 298 2.48 8.38 33.63
C ILE A 298 1.27 8.62 32.73
N CYS A 299 0.61 7.57 32.22
CA CYS A 299 -0.55 7.69 31.32
C CYS A 299 -1.86 7.82 32.09
N LYS A 300 -2.84 8.53 31.52
CA LYS A 300 -4.16 8.73 32.17
C LYS A 300 -5.04 7.49 32.20
N ASN A 301 -5.01 6.67 31.14
CA ASN A 301 -5.86 5.50 30.98
C ASN A 301 -5.10 4.32 30.33
N PRO A 302 -4.02 3.85 30.97
CA PRO A 302 -3.20 2.78 30.41
C PRO A 302 -3.97 1.44 30.37
N ALA A 303 -3.54 0.54 29.49
CA ALA A 303 -3.84 -0.88 29.62
C ALA A 303 -3.07 -1.47 30.81
N GLU A 304 -3.47 -2.65 31.27
CA GLU A 304 -2.72 -3.37 32.30
C GLU A 304 -1.34 -3.79 31.75
N PRO A 305 -0.22 -3.42 32.42
CA PRO A 305 1.13 -3.75 31.97
C PRO A 305 1.36 -5.24 31.72
N GLU A 306 0.79 -6.09 32.58
CA GLU A 306 0.84 -7.54 32.46
C GLU A 306 0.13 -8.02 31.18
N LYS A 307 -1.03 -7.46 30.85
CA LYS A 307 -1.74 -7.77 29.59
C LYS A 307 -0.99 -7.27 28.37
N ALA A 308 -0.34 -6.11 28.45
CA ALA A 308 0.49 -5.59 27.35
C ALA A 308 1.70 -6.51 27.07
N LEU A 309 2.35 -7.06 28.11
CA LEU A 309 3.40 -8.06 27.93
C LEU A 309 2.87 -9.39 27.39
N ASP A 310 1.68 -9.80 27.82
CA ASP A 310 1.03 -11.01 27.32
C ASP A 310 0.71 -10.92 25.83
N MET A 311 0.21 -9.76 25.38
CA MET A 311 -0.06 -9.49 23.97
C MET A 311 1.16 -9.64 23.07
N VAL A 312 2.36 -9.43 23.61
CA VAL A 312 3.63 -9.61 22.88
C VAL A 312 4.34 -10.93 23.21
N GLY A 313 3.65 -11.88 23.88
CA GLY A 313 4.16 -13.21 24.18
C GLY A 313 5.27 -13.27 25.25
N LEU A 314 5.36 -12.26 26.13
CA LEU A 314 6.45 -12.12 27.11
C LEU A 314 6.04 -12.30 28.57
N SER A 315 4.85 -12.83 28.85
CA SER A 315 4.37 -13.11 30.22
C SER A 315 5.38 -13.88 31.07
N ASN A 316 5.98 -14.94 30.51
CA ASN A 316 6.99 -15.77 31.21
C ASN A 316 8.36 -15.11 31.36
N ARG A 317 8.55 -13.90 30.81
CA ARG A 317 9.79 -13.12 30.85
C ARG A 317 9.62 -11.76 31.53
N ALA A 318 8.49 -11.55 32.20
CA ALA A 318 8.16 -10.29 32.87
C ALA A 318 9.25 -9.81 33.84
N GLY A 319 9.92 -10.73 34.56
CA GLY A 319 10.98 -10.42 35.52
C GLY A 319 12.40 -10.34 34.93
N ASN A 320 12.57 -10.50 33.62
CA ASN A 320 13.90 -10.42 33.00
C ASN A 320 14.32 -8.95 32.82
N TYR A 321 15.58 -8.65 33.09
CA TYR A 321 16.21 -7.39 32.69
C TYR A 321 16.56 -7.41 31.19
N PRO A 322 16.67 -6.25 30.51
CA PRO A 322 17.05 -6.18 29.09
C PRO A 322 18.34 -6.95 28.76
N SER A 323 19.33 -6.95 29.65
CA SER A 323 20.59 -7.70 29.49
C SER A 323 20.40 -9.22 29.45
N MET A 324 19.25 -9.74 29.87
CA MET A 324 18.89 -11.16 29.88
C MET A 324 17.96 -11.55 28.71
N MET A 325 17.76 -10.66 27.75
CA MET A 325 16.79 -10.81 26.66
C MET A 325 17.47 -10.71 25.30
N SER A 326 17.00 -11.50 24.32
CA SER A 326 17.43 -11.35 22.92
C SER A 326 16.94 -10.03 22.32
N GLY A 327 17.51 -9.60 21.19
CA GLY A 327 17.09 -8.38 20.48
C GLY A 327 15.60 -8.38 20.17
N GLY A 328 15.05 -9.47 19.64
CA GLY A 328 13.61 -9.60 19.38
C GLY A 328 12.75 -9.55 20.63
N GLN A 329 13.21 -10.13 21.73
CA GLN A 329 12.52 -10.01 23.01
C GLN A 329 12.53 -8.56 23.52
N GLN A 330 13.64 -7.85 23.40
CA GLN A 330 13.72 -6.42 23.76
C GLN A 330 12.82 -5.55 22.86
N GLN A 331 12.78 -5.84 21.55
CA GLN A 331 11.88 -5.19 20.61
C GLN A 331 10.41 -5.38 21.01
N ARG A 332 10.03 -6.61 21.37
CA ARG A 332 8.68 -6.92 21.86
C ARG A 332 8.33 -6.21 23.17
N VAL A 333 9.28 -6.02 24.09
CA VAL A 333 9.08 -5.15 25.27
C VAL A 333 8.87 -3.69 24.85
N SER A 334 9.61 -3.20 23.84
CA SER A 334 9.41 -1.85 23.29
C SER A 334 8.00 -1.69 22.70
N ILE A 335 7.50 -2.69 21.98
CA ILE A 335 6.09 -2.73 21.51
C ILE A 335 5.12 -2.71 22.69
N ALA A 336 5.35 -3.53 23.73
CA ALA A 336 4.51 -3.54 24.93
C ALA A 336 4.43 -2.15 25.60
N ARG A 337 5.54 -1.42 25.65
CA ARG A 337 5.59 -0.03 26.15
C ARG A 337 4.81 0.95 25.27
N ALA A 338 4.77 0.73 23.96
CA ALA A 338 3.97 1.56 23.05
C ALA A 338 2.48 1.29 23.24
N ILE A 339 2.06 0.02 23.23
CA ILE A 339 0.64 -0.36 23.30
C ILE A 339 0.00 -0.12 24.67
N VAL A 340 0.77 -0.18 25.77
CA VAL A 340 0.22 0.01 27.13
C VAL A 340 -0.43 1.38 27.28
N LYS A 341 -0.03 2.38 26.49
CA LYS A 341 -0.63 3.71 26.48
C LYS A 341 -2.04 3.75 25.90
N ARG A 342 -2.46 2.74 25.13
CA ARG A 342 -3.60 2.80 24.19
C ARG A 342 -3.49 3.99 23.23
N PRO A 343 -2.38 4.10 22.49
CA PRO A 343 -2.15 5.25 21.62
C PRO A 343 -3.12 5.24 20.43
N ARG A 344 -3.37 6.42 19.85
CA ARG A 344 -4.09 6.54 18.56
C ARG A 344 -3.17 6.20 17.39
N ILE A 345 -1.88 6.49 17.54
CA ILE A 345 -0.85 6.25 16.53
C ILE A 345 0.38 5.60 17.20
N ILE A 346 0.85 4.50 16.62
CA ILE A 346 2.18 3.94 16.88
C ILE A 346 3.12 4.35 15.76
N LEU A 347 4.25 4.94 16.13
CA LEU A 347 5.33 5.34 15.23
C LEU A 347 6.50 4.38 15.38
N ALA A 348 6.87 3.71 14.30
CA ALA A 348 7.93 2.71 14.29
C ALA A 348 9.08 3.14 13.38
N ASP A 349 10.26 3.36 13.97
CA ASP A 349 11.48 3.70 13.24
C ASP A 349 12.35 2.46 13.06
N GLU A 350 12.33 1.89 11.85
CA GLU A 350 13.05 0.68 11.45
C GLU A 350 13.01 -0.46 12.50
N PRO A 351 11.81 -0.92 12.92
CA PRO A 351 11.66 -1.80 14.08
C PRO A 351 12.27 -3.21 13.90
N THR A 352 12.64 -3.58 12.69
CA THR A 352 13.23 -4.88 12.34
C THR A 352 14.68 -4.80 11.89
N ALA A 353 15.27 -3.60 11.75
CA ALA A 353 16.60 -3.45 11.15
C ALA A 353 17.74 -4.05 11.98
N ALA A 354 17.55 -4.26 13.28
CA ALA A 354 18.53 -4.87 14.19
C ALA A 354 18.28 -6.38 14.44
N LEU A 355 17.35 -7.00 13.72
CA LEU A 355 16.89 -8.37 13.97
C LEU A 355 17.22 -9.28 12.78
N ASP A 356 17.44 -10.57 13.06
CA ASP A 356 17.45 -11.59 12.01
C ASP A 356 16.06 -11.77 11.38
N PHE A 357 16.00 -12.38 10.21
CA PHE A 357 14.78 -12.51 9.42
C PHE A 357 13.62 -13.15 10.21
N ALA A 358 13.84 -14.30 10.85
CA ALA A 358 12.79 -15.01 11.58
C ALA A 358 12.26 -14.18 12.76
N THR A 359 13.17 -13.56 13.53
CA THR A 359 12.80 -12.68 14.63
C THR A 359 12.10 -11.41 14.15
N GLY A 360 12.53 -10.85 13.01
CA GLY A 360 11.91 -9.70 12.37
C GLY A 360 10.48 -10.00 11.91
N GLN A 361 10.26 -11.17 11.33
CA GLN A 361 8.94 -11.64 10.93
C GLN A 361 7.98 -11.76 12.12
N GLU A 362 8.42 -12.33 13.25
CA GLU A 362 7.61 -12.39 14.49
C GLU A 362 7.18 -11.00 14.99
N VAL A 363 8.05 -9.99 14.82
CA VAL A 363 7.75 -8.59 15.18
C VAL A 363 6.72 -7.98 14.22
N LEU A 364 6.82 -8.26 12.93
CA LEU A 364 5.85 -7.80 11.93
C LEU A 364 4.48 -8.47 12.11
N GLU A 365 4.45 -9.77 12.39
CA GLU A 365 3.22 -10.50 12.72
C GLU A 365 2.53 -9.90 13.95
N LEU A 366 3.31 -9.44 14.94
CA LEU A 366 2.76 -8.72 16.08
C LEU A 366 2.11 -7.39 15.67
N ILE A 367 2.79 -6.60 14.84
CA ILE A 367 2.27 -5.32 14.33
C ILE A 367 0.98 -5.57 13.54
N GLU A 368 1.00 -6.54 12.62
CA GLU A 368 -0.15 -6.96 11.84
C GLU A 368 -1.34 -7.32 12.75
N ASN A 369 -1.12 -8.08 13.81
CA ASN A 369 -2.14 -8.43 14.79
C ASN A 369 -2.73 -7.21 15.53
N LEU A 370 -1.96 -6.16 15.78
CA LEU A 370 -2.47 -4.92 16.38
C LEU A 370 -3.41 -4.18 15.40
N ILE A 371 -3.05 -4.16 14.12
CA ILE A 371 -3.81 -3.51 13.06
C ILE A 371 -5.10 -4.27 12.77
N SER A 372 -5.03 -5.60 12.59
CA SER A 372 -6.20 -6.45 12.27
C SER A 372 -7.27 -6.39 13.36
N LYS A 373 -6.86 -6.27 14.62
CA LYS A 373 -7.75 -6.08 15.78
C LYS A 373 -8.24 -4.63 15.97
N LYS A 374 -7.87 -3.71 15.06
CA LYS A 374 -8.20 -2.27 15.11
C LYS A 374 -7.84 -1.63 16.45
N ILE A 375 -6.66 -2.00 16.99
CA ILE A 375 -6.19 -1.48 18.28
C ILE A 375 -5.64 -0.07 18.12
N THR A 376 -4.94 0.20 17.01
CA THR A 376 -4.25 1.47 16.77
C THR A 376 -3.93 1.63 15.28
N THR A 377 -3.65 2.87 14.89
CA THR A 377 -2.97 3.19 13.63
C THR A 377 -1.47 2.95 13.79
N VAL A 378 -0.80 2.47 12.73
CA VAL A 378 0.66 2.27 12.73
C VAL A 378 1.29 3.02 11.56
N VAL A 379 2.28 3.86 11.83
CA VAL A 379 3.14 4.47 10.81
C VAL A 379 4.55 3.93 11.00
N MET A 380 5.06 3.22 10.01
CA MET A 380 6.41 2.66 10.03
C MET A 380 7.28 3.33 8.98
N VAL A 381 8.47 3.77 9.35
CA VAL A 381 9.51 4.10 8.37
C VAL A 381 10.45 2.91 8.20
N THR A 382 10.80 2.62 6.96
CA THR A 382 11.75 1.55 6.63
C THR A 382 12.42 1.85 5.29
N HIS A 383 13.54 1.19 5.03
CA HIS A 383 14.15 1.10 3.70
C HIS A 383 13.91 -0.27 3.04
N ASN A 384 13.34 -1.24 3.76
CA ASN A 384 13.05 -2.55 3.24
C ASN A 384 11.72 -2.53 2.46
N ALA A 385 11.80 -2.72 1.14
CA ALA A 385 10.64 -2.70 0.25
C ALA A 385 9.70 -3.90 0.43
N GLU A 386 10.19 -5.01 0.97
CA GLU A 386 9.37 -6.21 1.20
C GLU A 386 8.36 -5.96 2.31
N ILE A 387 8.77 -5.29 3.39
CA ILE A 387 7.85 -4.85 4.47
C ILE A 387 6.75 -3.92 3.94
N ALA A 388 6.98 -3.19 2.84
CA ALA A 388 5.94 -2.34 2.26
C ALA A 388 4.75 -3.15 1.69
N LYS A 389 4.94 -4.43 1.36
CA LYS A 389 3.88 -5.31 0.82
C LYS A 389 2.81 -5.66 1.86
N MET A 390 3.12 -5.58 3.16
CA MET A 390 2.14 -5.80 4.25
C MET A 390 1.42 -4.52 4.69
N ALA A 391 1.77 -3.35 4.16
CA ALA A 391 1.14 -2.09 4.52
C ALA A 391 -0.22 -1.92 3.83
N ASN A 392 -1.17 -1.20 4.44
CA ASN A 392 -2.38 -0.72 3.76
C ASN A 392 -2.09 0.44 2.81
N ARG A 393 -1.08 1.26 3.13
CA ARG A 393 -0.62 2.36 2.28
C ARG A 393 0.90 2.47 2.36
N VAL A 394 1.51 2.79 1.23
CA VAL A 394 2.95 2.99 1.10
C VAL A 394 3.20 4.39 0.55
N VAL A 395 3.93 5.21 1.30
CA VAL A 395 4.36 6.54 0.89
C VAL A 395 5.84 6.47 0.58
N ARG A 396 6.24 6.78 -0.64
CA ARG A 396 7.66 6.87 -1.01
C ARG A 396 8.15 8.30 -0.82
N VAL A 397 9.27 8.44 -0.12
CA VAL A 397 9.93 9.73 0.12
C VAL A 397 11.26 9.76 -0.60
N LYS A 398 11.46 10.79 -1.44
CA LYS A 398 12.68 11.04 -2.19
C LYS A 398 13.05 12.51 -2.12
N ASN A 399 14.31 12.79 -1.77
CA ASN A 399 14.86 14.16 -1.71
C ASN A 399 14.03 15.16 -0.86
N GLY A 400 13.41 14.69 0.22
CA GLY A 400 12.60 15.51 1.12
C GLY A 400 11.17 15.76 0.66
N LYS A 401 10.70 15.08 -0.39
CA LYS A 401 9.32 15.16 -0.89
C LYS A 401 8.70 13.78 -0.97
N ILE A 402 7.38 13.72 -0.93
CA ILE A 402 6.65 12.51 -1.30
C ILE A 402 6.74 12.37 -2.82
N SER A 403 7.29 11.25 -3.29
CA SER A 403 7.38 10.93 -4.72
C SER A 403 6.19 10.11 -5.20
N SER A 404 5.57 9.32 -4.33
CA SER A 404 4.33 8.59 -4.64
C SER A 404 3.62 8.15 -3.36
N ILE A 405 2.29 8.01 -3.45
CA ILE A 405 1.45 7.37 -2.44
C ILE A 405 0.73 6.23 -3.12
N ARG A 406 0.88 5.03 -2.59
CA ARG A 406 0.23 3.81 -3.08
C ARG A 406 -0.70 3.27 -2.01
N VAL A 407 -1.94 2.97 -2.36
CA VAL A 407 -2.85 2.16 -1.53
C VAL A 407 -2.56 0.69 -1.81
N ASN A 408 -2.62 -0.15 -0.81
CA ASN A 408 -2.54 -1.59 -0.99
C ASN A 408 -3.89 -2.20 -0.62
N ALA A 409 -4.59 -2.69 -1.64
CA ALA A 409 -5.89 -3.33 -1.45
C ALA A 409 -5.76 -4.69 -0.75
N TRP A 410 -4.63 -5.37 -0.94
CA TRP A 410 -4.38 -6.72 -0.44
C TRP A 410 -3.03 -6.77 0.28
N PRO A 411 -2.96 -6.21 1.51
CA PRO A 411 -1.77 -6.33 2.33
C PRO A 411 -1.37 -7.79 2.52
N MET A 412 -0.13 -8.11 2.13
CA MET A 412 0.46 -9.44 2.32
C MET A 412 0.56 -9.73 3.83
N HIS A 413 0.32 -10.97 4.22
CA HIS A 413 0.54 -11.37 5.61
C HIS A 413 2.02 -11.30 5.95
N ALA A 414 2.37 -10.94 7.19
CA ALA A 414 3.79 -10.90 7.59
C ALA A 414 4.48 -12.25 7.39
N SER A 415 3.74 -13.36 7.48
CA SER A 415 4.21 -14.72 7.26
C SER A 415 4.57 -15.08 5.81
N GLU A 416 4.12 -14.28 4.85
CA GLU A 416 4.33 -14.51 3.41
C GLU A 416 5.49 -13.68 2.85
N LEU A 417 6.03 -12.76 3.66
CA LEU A 417 7.14 -11.92 3.24
C LEU A 417 8.41 -12.75 3.05
N SER A 418 9.25 -12.34 2.09
CA SER A 418 10.55 -12.94 1.84
C SER A 418 11.54 -11.83 1.51
N TRP A 419 12.72 -11.80 2.14
CA TRP A 419 13.78 -10.83 1.80
C TRP A 419 15.18 -11.25 2.22
#